data_AF-A0A8J5BKT0-F1
#
_entry.id   AF-A0A8J5BKT0-F1
#
_cell.length_a   1.000
_cell.length_b   1.000
_cell.length_c   1.000
_cell.angle_alpha   90.00
_cell.angle_beta   90.00
_cell.angle_gamma   90.00
#
_symmetry.space_group_name_H-M   'P 1'
#
loop_
_entity.id
_entity.type
_entity.pdbx_description
1 polymer ?
#
loop_
_entity_poly.entity_id
_entity_poly.type
_entity_poly.pdbx_seq_one_letter_code
_entity_poly.pdbx_strand_id
1 'polypeptide(L)'
;MGGNGHYMGWWGHMGSPPQKGIAGYTISPFAAKPFAGAFHAAIFNTFRRTKNQAIFVILPVSFFYWVWTSHRDKNEWLYTKAGRHELAKLLA
;
A
#
# COMPACT_ATOMS: atom_id res chain seq x y z
N MET A 1 -26.82 14.95 9.94
CA MET A 1 -26.16 13.71 10.40
C MET A 1 -27.24 12.64 10.50
N GLY A 2 -27.01 11.44 9.98
CA GLY A 2 -28.01 10.36 9.94
C GLY A 2 -28.56 10.08 11.34
N GLY A 3 -29.88 10.02 11.48
CA GLY A 3 -30.54 9.81 12.77
C GLY A 3 -30.06 8.53 13.46
N ASN A 4 -30.00 8.58 14.81
CA ASN A 4 -29.58 7.51 15.73
C ASN A 4 -28.05 7.37 15.97
N GLY A 5 -27.26 8.42 15.79
CA GLY A 5 -25.83 8.42 16.17
C GLY A 5 -24.91 7.72 15.16
N HIS A 6 -25.42 7.36 13.99
CA HIS A 6 -24.63 6.78 12.91
C HIS A 6 -24.16 7.84 11.91
N TYR A 7 -22.92 7.70 11.43
CA TYR A 7 -22.32 8.63 10.45
C TYR A 7 -22.77 8.38 9.00
N MET A 8 -23.64 7.40 8.74
CA MET A 8 -24.11 7.03 7.40
C MET A 8 -25.58 6.59 7.42
N GLY A 9 -26.38 7.08 6.45
CA GLY A 9 -27.79 6.69 6.24
C GLY A 9 -28.00 5.78 5.02
N TRP A 10 -29.18 5.85 4.39
CA TRP A 10 -29.55 5.08 3.19
C TRP A 10 -29.75 5.99 1.96
N TRP A 11 -30.10 5.41 0.80
CA TRP A 11 -30.54 6.16 -0.37
C TRP A 11 -31.65 7.14 0.00
N GLY A 12 -31.46 8.42 -0.35
CA GLY A 12 -32.37 9.52 0.00
C GLY A 12 -32.07 10.22 1.34
N HIS A 13 -31.26 9.64 2.24
CA HIS A 13 -30.92 10.26 3.53
C HIS A 13 -29.50 9.92 4.03
N MET A 14 -28.52 9.94 3.11
CA MET A 14 -27.14 9.48 3.35
C MET A 14 -26.41 10.17 4.52
N GLY A 15 -26.87 11.36 4.94
CA GLY A 15 -26.31 12.09 6.08
C GLY A 15 -25.22 13.09 5.72
N SER A 16 -24.93 13.28 4.44
CA SER A 16 -24.00 14.31 3.93
C SER A 16 -24.58 15.73 4.09
N PRO A 17 -23.72 16.77 4.00
CA PRO A 17 -24.19 18.14 3.81
C PRO A 17 -25.13 18.26 2.59
N PRO A 18 -26.07 19.21 2.61
CA PRO A 18 -26.94 19.46 1.45
C PRO A 18 -26.10 19.93 0.24
N GLN A 19 -26.36 19.36 -0.92
CA GLN A 19 -25.67 19.68 -2.18
C GLN A 19 -26.65 20.39 -3.12
N LYS A 20 -26.27 21.57 -3.63
CA LYS A 20 -27.07 22.35 -4.59
C LYS A 20 -26.16 22.94 -5.67
N GLY A 21 -26.59 22.89 -6.92
CA GLY A 21 -25.87 23.48 -8.05
C GLY A 21 -24.79 22.59 -8.69
N ILE A 22 -24.72 21.31 -8.32
CA ILE A 22 -23.78 20.34 -8.90
C ILE A 22 -24.52 19.50 -9.94
N ALA A 23 -24.11 19.56 -11.19
CA ALA A 23 -24.64 18.73 -12.27
C ALA A 23 -23.62 17.63 -12.63
N GLY A 24 -24.05 16.36 -12.56
CA GLY A 24 -23.26 15.22 -12.99
C GLY A 24 -23.71 14.75 -14.37
N TYR A 25 -22.76 14.58 -15.29
CA TYR A 25 -23.01 14.06 -16.64
C TYR A 25 -22.31 12.72 -16.82
N THR A 26 -22.97 11.80 -17.50
CA THR A 26 -22.42 10.49 -17.82
C THR A 26 -22.90 10.04 -19.19
N ILE A 27 -22.18 9.11 -19.80
CA ILE A 27 -22.55 8.45 -21.05
C ILE A 27 -22.94 7.00 -20.78
N SER A 28 -23.85 6.45 -21.60
CA SER A 28 -24.17 5.02 -21.53
C SER A 28 -22.90 4.19 -21.79
N PRO A 29 -22.59 3.17 -20.96
CA PRO A 29 -21.43 2.30 -21.20
C PRO A 29 -21.45 1.62 -22.56
N PHE A 30 -22.63 1.37 -23.13
CA PHE A 30 -22.80 0.78 -24.47
C PHE A 30 -22.47 1.74 -25.61
N ALA A 31 -22.43 3.05 -25.35
CA ALA A 31 -22.02 4.07 -26.32
C ALA A 31 -20.52 4.43 -26.22
N ALA A 32 -19.83 3.97 -25.17
CA ALA A 32 -18.41 4.21 -24.96
C ALA A 32 -17.56 3.05 -25.50
N LYS A 33 -16.33 3.34 -25.92
CA LYS A 33 -15.33 2.30 -26.25
C LYS A 33 -14.75 1.74 -24.94
N PRO A 34 -14.95 0.44 -24.61
CA PRO A 34 -14.35 -0.14 -23.42
C PRO A 34 -12.81 -0.10 -23.54
N PHE A 35 -12.13 0.26 -22.46
CA PHE A 35 -10.66 0.35 -22.37
C PHE A 35 -9.98 1.34 -23.33
N ALA A 36 -10.70 2.34 -23.84
CA ALA A 36 -10.09 3.41 -24.61
C ALA A 36 -8.96 4.09 -23.80
N GLY A 37 -7.74 4.07 -24.34
CA GLY A 37 -6.56 4.65 -23.69
C GLY A 37 -5.99 3.85 -22.51
N ALA A 38 -6.49 2.63 -22.26
CA ALA A 38 -6.08 1.82 -21.12
C ALA A 38 -4.57 1.53 -21.12
N PHE A 39 -3.95 1.21 -22.25
CA PHE A 39 -2.50 0.93 -22.29
C PHE A 39 -1.65 2.16 -21.93
N HIS A 40 -1.94 3.32 -22.55
CA HIS A 40 -1.23 4.55 -22.26
C HIS A 40 -1.42 4.98 -20.79
N ALA A 41 -2.66 4.93 -20.29
CA ALA A 41 -2.94 5.21 -18.89
C ALA A 41 -2.28 4.19 -17.96
N ALA A 42 -2.36 2.90 -18.24
CA ALA A 42 -1.80 1.84 -17.41
C ALA A 42 -0.29 1.92 -17.29
N ILE A 43 0.44 2.39 -18.31
CA ILE A 43 1.89 2.54 -18.22
C ILE A 43 2.25 3.84 -17.49
N PHE A 44 1.84 4.98 -18.03
CA PHE A 44 2.32 6.28 -17.54
C PHE A 44 1.68 6.69 -16.22
N ASN A 45 0.37 6.46 -16.04
CA ASN A 45 -0.30 6.81 -14.79
C ASN A 45 0.13 5.87 -13.66
N THR A 46 0.31 4.57 -13.93
CA THR A 46 0.79 3.62 -12.91
C THR A 46 2.21 3.99 -12.49
N PHE A 47 3.12 4.24 -13.43
CA PHE A 47 4.47 4.67 -13.08
C PHE A 47 4.47 5.95 -12.24
N ARG A 48 3.70 6.97 -12.65
CA ARG A 48 3.56 8.23 -11.89
C ARG A 48 3.05 7.99 -10.46
N ARG A 49 2.05 7.11 -10.28
CA ARG A 49 1.49 6.78 -8.97
C ARG A 49 2.47 5.98 -8.11
N THR A 50 3.10 4.95 -8.67
CA THR A 50 4.06 4.09 -7.96
C THR A 50 5.29 4.89 -7.54
N LYS A 51 5.84 5.75 -8.40
CA LYS A 51 7.00 6.59 -8.08
C LYS A 51 6.75 7.46 -6.84
N ASN A 52 5.55 8.04 -6.71
CA ASN A 52 5.23 8.91 -5.57
C ASN A 52 5.12 8.17 -4.24
N GLN A 53 4.89 6.86 -4.26
CA GLN A 53 4.79 6.02 -3.07
C GLN A 53 6.04 5.16 -2.84
N ALA A 54 6.92 5.05 -3.84
CA ALA A 54 8.06 4.14 -3.85
C ALA A 54 8.98 4.33 -2.64
N ILE A 55 9.27 5.58 -2.24
CA ILE A 55 10.17 5.86 -1.11
C ILE A 55 9.62 5.30 0.20
N PHE A 56 8.32 5.43 0.44
CA PHE A 56 7.67 4.96 1.66
C PHE A 56 7.66 3.43 1.78
N VAL A 57 7.83 2.71 0.67
CA VAL A 57 7.87 1.24 0.66
C VAL A 57 9.32 0.75 0.60
N ILE A 58 10.12 1.29 -0.31
CA ILE A 58 11.49 0.83 -0.55
C ILE A 58 12.37 1.06 0.68
N LEU A 59 12.25 2.20 1.37
CA LEU A 59 13.09 2.48 2.54
C LEU A 59 12.85 1.49 3.68
N PRO A 60 11.62 1.28 4.18
CA PRO A 60 11.38 0.29 5.23
C PRO A 60 11.74 -1.12 4.79
N VAL A 61 11.34 -1.54 3.58
CA VAL A 61 11.61 -2.90 3.10
C VAL A 61 13.12 -3.16 3.00
N SER A 62 13.89 -2.22 2.46
CA SER A 62 15.34 -2.36 2.36
C SER A 62 16.00 -2.40 3.73
N PHE A 63 15.55 -1.58 4.67
CA PHE A 63 16.05 -1.58 6.04
C PHE A 63 15.81 -2.93 6.74
N PHE A 64 14.57 -3.42 6.72
CA PHE A 64 14.23 -4.71 7.34
C PHE A 64 14.93 -5.88 6.66
N TYR A 65 15.05 -5.84 5.33
CA TYR A 65 15.76 -6.86 4.58
C TYR A 65 17.23 -6.92 4.99
N TRP A 66 17.90 -5.76 5.11
CA TRP A 66 19.29 -5.68 5.56
C TRP A 66 19.49 -6.20 6.99
N VAL A 67 18.60 -5.83 7.92
CA VAL A 67 18.64 -6.35 9.30
C VAL A 67 18.49 -7.86 9.29
N TRP A 68 17.48 -8.37 8.57
CA TRP A 68 17.22 -9.81 8.49
C TRP A 68 18.41 -10.59 7.93
N THR A 69 18.96 -10.19 6.79
CA THR A 69 20.07 -10.92 6.16
C THR A 69 21.31 -10.91 7.05
N SER A 70 21.65 -9.76 7.64
CA SER A 70 22.82 -9.64 8.52
C SER A 70 22.73 -10.53 9.75
N HIS A 71 21.54 -10.62 10.37
CA HIS A 71 21.33 -11.46 11.55
C HIS A 71 21.21 -12.94 11.20
N ARG A 72 20.58 -13.27 10.07
CA ARG A 72 20.52 -14.65 9.55
C ARG A 72 21.91 -15.20 9.31
N ASP A 73 22.76 -14.45 8.61
CA ASP A 73 24.13 -14.86 8.26
C ASP A 73 25.01 -14.97 9.53
N LYS A 74 24.86 -14.02 10.46
CA LYS A 74 25.56 -14.08 11.75
C LYS A 74 25.11 -15.27 12.58
N ASN A 75 23.82 -15.56 12.62
CA ASN A 75 23.28 -16.72 13.33
C ASN A 75 23.83 -18.02 12.73
N GLU A 76 23.81 -18.15 11.40
CA GLU A 76 24.39 -19.30 10.71
C GLU A 76 25.88 -19.48 11.04
N TRP A 77 26.65 -18.39 11.05
CA TRP A 77 28.07 -18.40 11.44
C TRP A 77 28.30 -18.82 12.89
N LEU A 78 27.48 -18.34 13.84
CA LEU A 78 27.62 -18.67 15.27
C LEU A 78 27.49 -20.17 15.55
N TYR A 79 26.63 -20.87 14.80
CA TYR A 79 26.46 -22.32 14.91
C TYR A 79 27.50 -23.14 14.11
N THR A 80 28.49 -22.50 13.48
CA THR A 80 29.63 -23.20 12.88
C THR A 80 30.74 -23.48 13.90
N LYS A 81 31.68 -24.36 13.53
CA LYS A 81 32.86 -24.66 14.37
C LYS A 81 33.69 -23.40 14.67
N ALA A 82 33.77 -22.46 13.73
CA ALA A 82 34.53 -21.22 13.88
C ALA A 82 33.86 -20.25 14.89
N GLY A 83 32.53 -20.22 14.93
CA GLY A 83 31.75 -19.32 15.80
C GLY A 83 31.54 -19.82 17.23
N ARG A 84 31.89 -21.08 17.55
CA ARG A 84 31.53 -21.73 18.83
C ARG A 84 31.97 -20.96 20.08
N HIS A 85 33.14 -20.30 20.04
CA HIS A 85 33.66 -19.55 21.18
C HIS A 85 32.85 -18.28 21.43
N GLU A 86 32.41 -17.62 20.37
CA GLU A 86 31.57 -16.43 20.45
C GLU A 86 30.16 -16.80 20.90
N LEU A 87 29.61 -17.91 20.38
CA LEU A 87 28.33 -18.45 20.83
C LEU A 87 28.35 -18.78 22.33
N ALA A 88 29.41 -19.43 22.82
CA ALA A 88 29.54 -19.76 24.23
C ALA A 88 29.60 -18.52 25.13
N LYS A 89 30.19 -17.41 24.67
CA LYS A 89 30.17 -16.12 25.40
C LYS A 89 28.79 -15.48 25.42
N LEU A 90 28.01 -15.60 24.35
CA LEU A 90 26.67 -15.01 24.24
C LEU A 90 25.61 -15.76 25.05
N LEU A 91 25.85 -17.05 25.32
CA LEU A 91 24.96 -17.92 26.11
C LEU A 91 25.31 -17.96 27.61
N ALA A 92 26.47 -17.43 27.99
CA ALA A 92 26.92 -17.31 29.38
C ALA A 92 26.34 -16.03 30.00
#